data_AF-A0ABD0RUW8-F1
#
_entry.id   AF-A0ABD0RUW8-F1
#
_cell.length_a   1.000
_cell.length_b   1.000
_cell.length_c   1.000
_cell.angle_alpha   90.00
_cell.angle_beta   90.00
_cell.angle_gamma   90.00
#
_symmetry.space_group_name_H-M   'P 1'
#
loop_
_entity.id
_entity.type
_entity.pdbx_description
1 polymer ?
#
loop_
_entity_poly.entity_id
_entity_poly.type
_entity_poly.pdbx_seq_one_letter_code
_entity_poly.pdbx_strand_id
1 'polypeptide(L)'
;SLKDINWDSSQWQPLIQDRCFLSWLVKIPARQITAQQINKLEELWKENPTATLEDLEKPGVDEEPQHVLLRYEDAYQYQNIFGPLVKLEADYDKKLKESQ
;
A
#
# COMPACT_ATOMS: atom_id res chain seq x y z
N SER A 1 -19.71 3.30 -45.24
CA SER A 1 -20.92 3.82 -44.58
C SER A 1 -21.01 3.13 -43.24
N LEU A 2 -20.87 3.84 -42.11
CA LEU A 2 -20.90 3.32 -40.72
C LEU A 2 -22.25 2.69 -40.31
N LYS A 3 -23.09 2.33 -41.29
CA LYS A 3 -24.50 1.96 -41.11
C LYS A 3 -24.72 0.51 -40.65
N ASP A 4 -23.67 -0.27 -40.46
CA ASP A 4 -23.75 -1.66 -39.97
C ASP A 4 -23.23 -1.84 -38.53
N ILE A 5 -22.98 -0.75 -37.80
CA ILE A 5 -22.75 -0.86 -36.36
C ILE A 5 -24.12 -0.81 -35.70
N ASN A 6 -24.67 -1.99 -35.40
CA ASN A 6 -25.84 -2.18 -34.57
C ASN A 6 -25.45 -1.86 -33.11
N TRP A 7 -25.11 -0.59 -32.84
CA TRP A 7 -24.68 -0.10 -31.54
C TRP A 7 -25.91 -0.01 -30.63
N ASP A 8 -26.09 -1.03 -29.82
CA ASP A 8 -27.09 -1.05 -28.77
C ASP A 8 -26.51 -0.38 -27.51
N SER A 9 -26.90 0.87 -27.26
CA SER A 9 -26.46 1.62 -26.08
C SER A 9 -26.90 0.98 -24.76
N SER A 10 -27.86 0.06 -24.78
CA SER A 10 -28.27 -0.70 -23.60
C SER A 10 -27.24 -1.78 -23.20
N GLN A 11 -26.33 -2.14 -24.10
CA GLN A 11 -25.25 -3.12 -23.84
C GLN A 11 -23.96 -2.46 -23.35
N TRP A 12 -23.94 -1.13 -23.20
CA TRP A 12 -22.78 -0.44 -22.66
C TRP A 12 -22.59 -0.80 -21.18
N GLN A 13 -21.41 -1.32 -20.85
CA GLN A 13 -21.03 -1.70 -19.50
C GLN A 13 -19.67 -1.08 -19.12
N PRO A 14 -19.49 -0.64 -17.85
CA PRO A 14 -18.21 -0.15 -17.39
C PRO A 14 -17.19 -1.29 -17.32
N LEU A 15 -15.93 -1.02 -17.68
CA LEU A 15 -14.86 -2.02 -17.61
C LEU A 15 -14.51 -2.40 -16.17
N ILE A 16 -14.79 -1.51 -15.22
CA ILE A 16 -14.58 -1.69 -13.79
C ILE A 16 -15.94 -1.77 -13.10
N GLN A 17 -16.18 -2.87 -12.40
CA GLN A 17 -17.37 -3.09 -11.59
C GLN A 17 -16.95 -3.74 -10.27
N ASP A 18 -17.54 -3.35 -9.14
CA ASP A 18 -17.21 -3.90 -7.82
C ASP A 18 -15.71 -3.82 -7.45
N ARG A 19 -15.02 -2.77 -7.92
CA ARG A 19 -13.57 -2.53 -7.76
C ARG A 19 -12.67 -3.56 -8.45
N CYS A 20 -13.19 -4.33 -9.40
CA CYS A 20 -12.40 -5.24 -10.23
C CYS A 20 -12.76 -5.10 -11.72
N PHE A 21 -11.92 -5.66 -12.59
CA PHE A 21 -12.25 -5.77 -14.01
C PHE A 21 -13.31 -6.83 -14.22
N LEU A 22 -14.10 -6.68 -15.29
CA LEU A 22 -15.03 -7.71 -15.74
C LEU A 22 -14.28 -9.04 -15.97
N SER A 23 -14.84 -10.13 -15.48
CA SER A 23 -14.20 -11.46 -15.46
C SER A 23 -13.92 -12.05 -16.84
N TRP A 24 -14.68 -11.63 -17.86
CA TRP A 24 -14.43 -12.00 -19.26
C TRP A 24 -13.23 -11.25 -19.86
N LEU A 25 -12.88 -10.09 -19.31
CA LEU A 25 -11.74 -9.27 -19.75
C LEU A 25 -10.46 -9.69 -19.04
N VAL A 26 -10.51 -9.86 -17.72
CA VAL A 26 -9.36 -10.25 -16.89
C VAL A 26 -9.76 -11.37 -15.95
N LYS A 27 -9.03 -12.49 -16.01
CA LYS A 27 -9.20 -13.57 -15.04
C LYS A 27 -8.67 -13.13 -13.68
N ILE A 28 -9.41 -13.44 -12.62
CA ILE A 28 -9.00 -13.13 -11.25
C ILE A 28 -7.70 -13.90 -10.93
N PRO A 29 -6.63 -13.23 -10.48
CA PRO A 29 -5.39 -13.90 -10.14
C PRO A 29 -5.59 -14.84 -8.94
N ALA A 30 -5.00 -16.04 -9.01
CA ALA A 30 -5.13 -17.07 -7.97
C ALA A 30 -4.16 -16.89 -6.78
N ARG A 31 -3.30 -15.86 -6.81
CA ARG A 31 -2.32 -15.64 -5.75
C ARG A 31 -3.02 -15.02 -4.53
N GLN A 32 -3.01 -15.75 -3.42
CA GLN A 32 -3.49 -15.26 -2.14
C GLN A 32 -2.49 -14.24 -1.60
N ILE A 33 -2.87 -12.97 -1.60
CA ILE A 33 -2.11 -11.86 -1.03
C ILE A 33 -3.07 -11.05 -0.16
N THR A 34 -2.61 -10.68 1.03
CA THR A 34 -3.42 -9.88 1.97
C THR A 34 -3.33 -8.39 1.64
N ALA A 35 -4.34 -7.61 2.03
CA ALA A 35 -4.32 -6.15 1.86
C ALA A 35 -3.11 -5.48 2.54
N GLN A 36 -2.67 -6.02 3.69
CA GLN A 36 -1.48 -5.52 4.39
C GLN A 36 -0.20 -5.73 3.58
N GLN A 37 -0.03 -6.90 2.95
CA GLN A 37 1.11 -7.19 2.09
C GLN A 37 1.11 -6.31 0.83
N ILE A 38 -0.07 -6.05 0.25
CA ILE A 38 -0.19 -5.11 -0.89
C ILE A 38 0.31 -3.72 -0.49
N ASN A 39 -0.19 -3.18 0.63
CA ASN A 39 0.20 -1.84 1.08
C ASN A 39 1.71 -1.73 1.33
N LYS A 40 2.30 -2.73 2.01
CA LYS A 40 3.75 -2.75 2.26
C LYS A 40 4.57 -2.81 0.97
N LEU A 41 4.13 -3.63 0.01
CA LEU A 41 4.80 -3.73 -1.29
C LEU A 41 4.68 -2.43 -2.10
N GLU A 42 3.51 -1.79 -2.10
CA GLU A 42 3.31 -0.50 -2.77
C GLU A 42 4.18 0.61 -2.18
N GLU A 43 4.34 0.66 -0.86
CA GLU A 43 5.28 1.59 -0.21
C GLU A 43 6.73 1.30 -0.62
N LEU A 44 7.12 0.03 -0.62
CA LEU A 44 8.48 -0.37 -0.96
C LEU A 44 8.80 -0.10 -2.45
N TRP A 45 7.81 -0.18 -3.34
CA TRP A 45 7.94 0.20 -4.75
C TRP A 45 8.19 1.69 -5.00
N LYS A 46 7.89 2.57 -4.03
CA LYS A 46 8.25 4.00 -4.15
C LYS A 46 9.76 4.21 -4.19
N GLU A 47 10.51 3.35 -3.54
CA GLU A 47 11.98 3.43 -3.44
C GLU A 47 12.67 2.36 -4.29
N ASN A 48 12.07 1.18 -4.42
CA ASN A 48 12.59 0.06 -5.19
C ASN A 48 11.50 -0.56 -6.10
N PRO A 49 11.35 -0.09 -7.34
CA PRO A 49 10.31 -0.57 -8.26
C PRO A 49 10.41 -2.06 -8.64
N THR A 50 11.55 -2.71 -8.39
CA THR A 50 11.79 -4.11 -8.74
C THR A 50 11.54 -5.09 -7.59
N ALA A 51 11.10 -4.58 -6.45
CA ALA A 51 10.93 -5.40 -5.27
C ALA A 51 9.79 -6.42 -5.39
N THR A 52 9.94 -7.53 -4.69
CA THR A 52 9.00 -8.64 -4.70
C THR A 52 8.45 -8.91 -3.30
N LEU A 53 7.48 -9.82 -3.20
CA LEU A 53 6.86 -10.18 -1.92
C LEU A 53 7.87 -10.81 -0.95
N GLU A 54 8.88 -11.49 -1.48
CA GLU A 54 9.97 -12.09 -0.71
C GLU A 54 10.85 -11.02 -0.03
N ASP A 55 10.88 -9.79 -0.55
CA ASP A 55 11.56 -8.67 0.11
C ASP A 55 10.84 -8.20 1.38
N LEU A 56 9.53 -8.43 1.49
CA LEU A 56 8.76 -8.15 2.70
C LEU A 56 9.08 -9.12 3.85
N GLU A 57 9.60 -10.31 3.54
CA GLU A 57 9.95 -11.33 4.53
C GLU A 57 11.36 -11.13 5.12
N LYS A 58 12.11 -10.13 4.63
CA LYS A 58 13.47 -9.84 5.11
C LYS A 58 13.42 -9.25 6.54
N PRO A 59 14.27 -9.76 7.47
CA PRO A 59 14.39 -9.18 8.81
C PRO A 59 14.72 -7.69 8.74
N GLY A 60 13.96 -6.85 9.45
CA GLY A 60 14.16 -5.40 9.52
C GLY A 60 13.26 -4.56 8.61
N VAL A 61 12.47 -5.17 7.72
CA VAL A 61 11.46 -4.46 6.90
C VAL A 61 10.20 -4.13 7.70
N ASP A 62 10.04 -4.76 8.88
CA ASP A 62 8.81 -4.77 9.67
C ASP A 62 9.05 -4.48 11.17
N GLU A 63 10.08 -3.71 11.52
CA GLU A 63 10.17 -3.18 12.89
C GLU A 63 9.15 -2.06 13.06
N GLU A 64 7.90 -2.44 13.31
CA GLU A 64 6.91 -1.51 13.84
C GLU A 64 7.46 -0.92 15.16
N PRO A 65 7.41 0.41 15.33
CA PRO A 65 7.94 1.05 16.52
C PRO A 65 7.20 0.53 17.76
N GLN A 66 7.94 0.37 18.86
CA GLN A 66 7.37 -0.12 20.10
C GLN A 66 6.25 0.81 20.59
N HIS A 67 5.17 0.23 21.10
CA HIS A 67 4.06 1.00 21.67
C HIS A 67 4.49 1.82 22.89
N VAL A 68 3.88 3.00 23.04
CA VAL A 68 4.05 3.84 24.23
C VAL A 68 3.55 3.14 25.49
N LEU A 69 4.30 3.33 26.58
CA LEU A 69 4.05 2.70 27.87
C LEU A 69 3.56 3.74 28.88
N LEU A 70 2.80 3.29 29.89
CA LEU A 70 2.37 4.17 30.99
C LEU A 70 3.52 4.50 31.95
N ARG A 71 4.56 3.66 32.00
CA ARG A 71 5.74 3.80 32.86
C ARG A 71 6.96 3.29 32.11
N TYR A 72 8.09 3.93 32.38
CA TYR A 72 9.38 3.63 31.76
C TYR A 72 10.40 3.29 32.83
N GLU A 73 11.31 2.36 32.53
CA GLU A 73 12.40 1.94 33.41
C GLU A 73 13.43 3.06 33.61
N ASP A 74 13.77 3.76 32.52
CA ASP A 74 14.66 4.91 32.53
C ASP A 74 14.41 5.86 31.35
N ALA A 75 15.20 6.94 31.27
CA ALA A 75 15.13 7.91 30.19
C ALA A 75 15.58 7.35 28.83
N TYR A 76 16.45 6.32 28.81
CA TYR A 76 16.89 5.68 27.57
C TYR A 76 15.76 4.88 26.95
N GLN A 77 15.00 4.12 27.74
CA GLN A 77 13.81 3.41 27.28
C GLN A 77 12.77 4.38 26.72
N TYR A 78 12.55 5.51 27.40
CA TYR A 78 11.66 6.55 26.89
C TYR A 78 12.13 7.08 25.53
N GLN A 79 13.42 7.42 25.39
CA GLN A 79 14.01 7.90 24.15
C GLN A 79 13.92 6.86 23.02
N ASN A 80 14.19 5.59 23.32
CA ASN A 80 14.15 4.51 22.34
C ASN A 80 12.74 4.23 21.82
N ILE A 81 11.71 4.44 22.65
CA ILE A 81 10.30 4.27 22.25
C ILE A 81 9.79 5.51 21.50
N PHE A 82 10.01 6.72 22.02
CA PHE A 82 9.50 7.95 21.40
C PHE A 82 10.31 8.43 20.19
N GLY A 83 11.61 8.17 20.15
CA GLY A 83 12.51 8.62 19.09
C GLY A 83 12.06 8.18 17.69
N PRO A 84 11.80 6.89 17.45
CA PRO A 84 11.25 6.41 16.19
C PRO A 84 9.90 7.03 15.82
N LEU A 85 9.01 7.25 16.80
CA LEU A 85 7.70 7.87 16.57
C LEU A 85 7.83 9.32 16.10
N VAL A 86 8.70 10.10 16.74
CA VAL A 86 8.97 11.49 16.33
C VAL A 86 9.58 11.53 14.92
N LYS A 87 10.48 10.58 14.62
CA LYS A 87 11.08 10.47 13.28
C LYS A 87 10.02 10.16 12.21
N LEU A 88 9.11 9.22 12.47
CA LEU A 88 8.03 8.89 11.53
C LEU A 88 7.13 10.10 11.24
N GLU A 89 6.76 10.86 12.27
CA GLU A 89 5.97 12.10 12.11
C GLU A 89 6.74 13.14 11.28
N ALA A 90 8.04 13.31 11.55
CA ALA A 90 8.88 14.25 10.82
C ALA A 90 9.04 13.85 9.34
N ASP A 91 9.24 12.57 9.05
CA ASP A 91 9.34 12.06 7.68
C ASP A 91 8.00 12.19 6.94
N TYR A 92 6.87 11.99 7.63
CA TYR A 92 5.53 12.20 7.08
C TYR A 92 5.26 13.69 6.76
N ASP A 93 5.53 14.59 7.70
CA ASP A 93 5.39 16.04 7.51
C ASP A 93 6.26 16.55 6.35
N LYS A 94 7.49 16.03 6.23
CA LYS A 94 8.39 16.35 5.12
C LYS A 94 7.79 15.93 3.77
N LYS A 95 7.35 14.67 3.63
CA LYS A 95 6.73 14.17 2.38
C LYS A 95 5.47 14.96 2.01
N LEU A 96 4.67 15.34 2.99
CA LEU A 96 3.46 16.13 2.78
C LEU A 96 3.78 17.53 2.22
N LYS A 97 4.79 18.21 2.80
CA LYS A 97 5.23 19.54 2.35
C LYS A 97 5.88 19.52 0.97
N GLU A 98 6.61 18.47 0.63
CA GLU A 98 7.23 18.31 -0.68
C GLU A 98 6.22 17.97 -1.80
N SER A 99 4.99 17.56 -1.45
CA SER A 99 3.94 17.17 -2.39
C SER A 99 2.92 18.29 -2.70
N GLN A 100 3.07 19.48 -2.11
CA GLN A 100 2.22 20.67 -2.34
C GLN A 100 2.91 21.67 -3.29
#